data_AF-A0A0G0FCB7-F1
#
_entry.id   AF-A0A0G0FCB7-F1
#
_cell.length_a   1.000
_cell.length_b   1.000
_cell.length_c   1.000
_cell.angle_alpha   90.00
_cell.angle_beta   90.00
_cell.angle_gamma   90.00
#
_symmetry.space_group_name_H-M   'P 1'
#
loop_
_entity.id
_entity.type
_entity.pdbx_description
1 polymer ?
#
loop_
_entity_poly.entity_id
_entity_poly.type
_entity_poly.pdbx_seq_one_letter_code
_entity_poly.pdbx_strand_id
1 'polypeptide(L)'
;MVDHLSGLNSKQKEAATHMEGPLLIVAGAGAGKTKTITHRILNLIKNGVAPEKILAVTFTNKAAKEMKERVYHLLNSEGQNVLEKSLSRFDLDRE
;
A
#
# COMPACT_ATOMS: atom_id res chain seq x y z
N MET A 1 16.76 -6.04 9.71
CA MET A 1 15.85 -5.36 8.78
C MET A 1 14.96 -6.42 8.18
N VAL A 2 13.66 -6.32 8.38
CA VAL A 2 12.70 -7.24 7.76
C VAL A 2 12.55 -6.79 6.30
N ASP A 3 12.57 -7.74 5.36
CA ASP A 3 12.25 -7.43 3.97
C ASP A 3 10.73 -7.26 3.90
N HIS A 4 10.25 -6.06 3.58
CA HIS A 4 8.80 -5.82 3.44
C HIS A 4 8.19 -6.65 2.32
N LEU A 5 8.96 -7.25 1.42
CA LEU A 5 8.47 -8.16 0.39
C LEU A 5 8.36 -9.62 0.90
N SER A 6 8.79 -9.89 2.15
CA SER A 6 8.65 -11.20 2.77
C SER A 6 7.17 -11.61 2.88
N GLY A 7 6.87 -12.85 2.49
CA GLY A 7 5.50 -13.38 2.47
C GLY A 7 4.64 -12.97 1.26
N LEU A 8 5.19 -12.29 0.27
CA LEU A 8 4.55 -12.12 -1.05
C LEU A 8 4.98 -13.25 -1.99
N ASN A 9 4.08 -13.74 -2.84
CA ASN A 9 4.46 -14.62 -3.95
C ASN A 9 5.13 -13.83 -5.09
N SER A 10 5.66 -14.52 -6.10
CA SER A 10 6.39 -13.88 -7.21
C SER A 10 5.59 -12.79 -7.94
N LYS A 11 4.32 -13.06 -8.25
CA LYS A 11 3.42 -12.10 -8.93
C LYS A 11 3.06 -10.90 -8.07
N GLN A 12 2.87 -11.12 -6.77
CA GLN A 12 2.63 -10.04 -5.81
C GLN A 12 3.87 -9.18 -5.62
N LYS A 13 5.07 -9.77 -5.58
CA LYS A 13 6.34 -9.05 -5.53
C LYS A 13 6.51 -8.18 -6.77
N GLU A 14 6.34 -8.75 -7.96
CA GLU A 14 6.39 -8.04 -9.25
C GLU A 14 5.50 -6.79 -9.23
N ALA A 15 4.24 -6.95 -8.82
CA ALA A 15 3.30 -5.84 -8.70
C ALA A 15 3.67 -4.82 -7.59
N ALA A 16 4.19 -5.29 -6.45
CA ALA A 16 4.59 -4.42 -5.34
C ALA A 16 5.86 -3.61 -5.66
N THR A 17 6.76 -4.14 -6.47
CA THR A 17 8.01 -3.48 -6.88
C THR A 17 7.87 -2.63 -8.15
N HIS A 18 6.69 -2.59 -8.76
CA HIS A 18 6.44 -1.80 -9.96
C HIS A 18 6.41 -0.30 -9.66
N MET A 19 7.44 0.42 -10.14
CA MET A 19 7.69 1.82 -9.82
C MET A 19 7.19 2.81 -10.88
N GLU A 20 7.14 2.43 -12.16
CA GLU A 20 6.98 3.37 -13.26
C GLU A 20 5.91 2.95 -14.27
N GLY A 21 5.14 3.91 -14.76
CA GLY A 21 4.11 3.67 -15.76
C GLY A 21 2.87 2.93 -15.22
N PRO A 22 1.85 2.75 -16.07
CA PRO A 22 0.59 2.12 -15.70
C PRO A 22 0.77 0.62 -15.41
N LEU A 23 0.03 0.10 -14.43
CA LEU A 23 -0.03 -1.32 -14.09
C LEU A 23 -1.48 -1.75 -13.86
N LEU A 24 -1.90 -2.84 -14.51
CA LEU A 24 -3.18 -3.50 -14.27
C LEU A 24 -2.94 -4.82 -13.53
N ILE A 25 -3.57 -4.99 -12.37
CA ILE A 25 -3.53 -6.23 -11.59
C ILE A 25 -4.89 -6.91 -11.68
N VAL A 26 -4.95 -8.05 -12.36
CA VAL A 26 -6.15 -8.92 -12.40
C VAL A 26 -6.01 -9.98 -11.33
N ALA A 27 -6.97 -10.05 -10.40
CA ALA A 27 -6.86 -10.94 -9.24
C ALA A 27 -8.23 -11.42 -8.75
N GLY A 28 -8.37 -12.75 -8.59
CA GLY A 28 -9.56 -13.41 -8.06
C GLY A 28 -9.81 -13.12 -6.57
N ALA A 29 -10.95 -13.61 -6.06
CA ALA A 29 -11.23 -13.59 -4.62
C ALA A 29 -10.12 -14.32 -3.85
N GLY A 30 -9.75 -13.83 -2.67
CA GLY A 30 -8.70 -14.44 -1.84
C GLY A 30 -7.26 -14.32 -2.36
N ALA A 31 -7.01 -13.79 -3.55
CA ALA A 31 -5.68 -13.71 -4.17
C ALA A 31 -4.69 -12.71 -3.51
N GLY A 32 -5.07 -12.08 -2.40
CA GLY A 32 -4.21 -11.12 -1.69
C GLY A 32 -4.10 -9.75 -2.35
N LYS A 33 -5.15 -9.27 -3.02
CA LYS A 33 -5.22 -7.92 -3.65
C LYS A 33 -4.78 -6.82 -2.69
N THR A 34 -5.44 -6.73 -1.54
CA THR A 34 -5.14 -5.71 -0.52
C THR A 34 -3.70 -5.81 -0.04
N LYS A 35 -3.20 -7.02 0.22
CA LYS A 35 -1.80 -7.26 0.62
C LYS A 35 -0.83 -6.73 -0.44
N THR A 36 -1.10 -7.01 -1.72
CA THR A 36 -0.25 -6.53 -2.82
C THR A 36 -0.20 -5.01 -2.88
N ILE A 37 -1.35 -4.34 -2.77
CA ILE A 37 -1.44 -2.87 -2.83
C ILE A 37 -0.78 -2.21 -1.61
N THR A 38 -1.00 -2.71 -0.39
CA THR A 38 -0.37 -2.13 0.81
C THR A 38 1.15 -2.25 0.77
N HIS A 39 1.67 -3.37 0.29
CA HIS A 39 3.11 -3.57 0.11
C HIS A 39 3.67 -2.71 -1.03
N ARG A 40 2.91 -2.47 -2.10
CA ARG A 40 3.29 -1.54 -3.17
C ARG A 40 3.46 -0.11 -2.65
N ILE A 41 2.50 0.35 -1.84
CA ILE A 41 2.57 1.68 -1.22
C ILE A 41 3.82 1.79 -0.34
N LEU A 42 4.07 0.78 0.51
CA LEU A 42 5.28 0.75 1.31
C LEU A 42 6.55 0.77 0.45
N ASN A 43 6.56 0.02 -0.66
CA ASN A 43 7.68 0.03 -1.59
C ASN A 43 7.92 1.42 -2.20
N LEU A 44 6.87 2.13 -2.61
CA LEU A 44 6.98 3.51 -3.11
C LEU A 44 7.62 4.43 -2.06
N ILE A 45 7.14 4.37 -0.81
CA ILE A 45 7.66 5.18 0.30
C ILE A 45 9.12 4.85 0.59
N LYS A 46 9.48 3.56 0.67
CA LYS A 46 10.88 3.12 0.88
C LYS A 46 11.81 3.56 -0.24
N ASN A 47 11.29 3.77 -1.45
CA ASN A 47 12.04 4.29 -2.60
C ASN A 47 11.94 5.82 -2.73
N GLY A 48 11.57 6.53 -1.67
CA GLY A 48 11.63 8.00 -1.60
C GLY A 48 10.39 8.74 -2.10
N VAL A 49 9.32 8.04 -2.46
CA VAL A 49 8.05 8.70 -2.77
C VAL A 49 7.43 9.21 -1.48
N ALA A 50 7.30 10.53 -1.36
CA ALA A 50 6.67 11.13 -0.18
C ALA A 50 5.21 10.63 -0.04
N PRO A 51 4.75 10.21 1.15
CA PRO A 51 3.41 9.65 1.34
C PRO A 51 2.28 10.54 0.82
N GLU A 52 2.43 11.86 0.93
CA GLU A 52 1.47 12.82 0.42
C GLU A 52 1.33 12.81 -1.11
N LYS A 53 2.28 12.22 -1.86
CA LYS A 53 2.18 12.05 -3.32
C LYS A 53 1.49 10.75 -3.74
N ILE A 54 1.05 9.93 -2.78
CA ILE A 54 0.38 8.65 -3.04
C ILE A 54 -1.11 8.82 -2.74
N LEU A 55 -1.95 8.52 -3.74
CA LEU A 55 -3.40 8.45 -3.61
C LEU A 55 -3.84 6.99 -3.73
N ALA A 56 -4.58 6.51 -2.75
CA ALA A 56 -5.21 5.20 -2.77
C ALA A 56 -6.72 5.36 -2.64
N VAL A 57 -7.48 4.81 -3.58
CA VAL A 57 -8.95 4.91 -3.62
C VAL A 57 -9.55 3.53 -3.50
N THR A 58 -10.64 3.41 -2.73
CA THR A 58 -11.39 2.16 -2.57
C THR A 58 -12.89 2.45 -2.63
N PHE A 59 -13.70 1.41 -2.83
CA PHE A 59 -15.16 1.54 -2.94
C PHE A 59 -15.87 1.95 -1.64
N THR A 60 -15.24 1.78 -0.47
CA THR A 60 -15.90 2.06 0.83
C THR A 60 -14.93 2.72 1.80
N ASN A 61 -15.45 3.62 2.65
CA ASN A 61 -14.68 4.25 3.71
C ASN A 61 -14.06 3.23 4.68
N LYS A 62 -14.75 2.11 4.93
CA LYS A 62 -14.22 1.03 5.77
C LYS A 62 -12.96 0.40 5.13
N ALA A 63 -13.00 0.09 3.84
CA ALA A 63 -11.85 -0.47 3.13
C ALA A 63 -10.67 0.51 3.06
N ALA A 64 -10.95 1.80 2.85
CA ALA A 64 -9.96 2.86 2.88
C ALA A 64 -9.25 2.92 4.24
N LYS A 65 -10.04 2.96 5.33
CA LYS A 65 -9.52 2.96 6.70
C LYS A 65 -8.68 1.73 7.02
N GLU A 66 -9.17 0.53 6.69
CA GLU A 66 -8.42 -0.71 6.88
C GLU A 66 -7.11 -0.73 6.08
N MET A 67 -7.11 -0.19 4.85
CA MET A 67 -5.90 -0.09 4.03
C MET A 67 -4.89 0.88 4.64
N LYS A 68 -5.36 2.04 5.11
CA LYS A 68 -4.54 3.04 5.80
C LYS A 68 -3.88 2.46 7.06
N GLU A 69 -4.67 1.80 7.91
CA GLU A 69 -4.17 1.14 9.14
C GLU A 69 -3.10 0.09 8.82
N ARG A 70 -3.33 -0.75 7.80
CA ARG A 70 -2.34 -1.75 7.36
C ARG A 70 -1.03 -1.11 6.91
N VAL A 71 -1.09 -0.04 6.09
CA VAL A 71 0.12 0.67 5.63
C VAL A 71 0.85 1.30 6.81
N TYR A 72 0.12 1.95 7.72
CA TYR A 72 0.69 2.56 8.92
C TYR A 72 1.41 1.54 9.81
N HIS A 73 0.79 0.38 10.06
CA HIS A 73 1.42 -0.68 10.83
C HIS A 73 2.66 -1.24 10.14
N LEU A 74 2.61 -1.44 8.82
CA LEU A 74 3.77 -1.92 8.06
C LEU A 74 4.94 -0.92 8.12
N LEU A 75 4.68 0.38 7.95
CA LEU A 75 5.71 1.43 8.06
C LEU A 75 6.38 1.44 9.44
N ASN A 76 5.59 1.41 10.51
CA ASN A 76 6.12 1.40 11.87
C ASN A 76 6.90 0.12 12.19
N SER A 77 6.45 -1.04 11.68
CA SER A 77 7.16 -2.31 11.84
C SER A 77 8.54 -2.31 11.16
N GLU A 78 8.71 -1.49 10.13
CA GLU A 78 9.96 -1.30 9.39
C GLU A 78 10.83 -0.16 9.96
N GLY A 79 10.42 0.46 11.08
CA GLY A 79 11.15 1.57 11.72
C GLY A 79 11.01 2.92 11.01
N GLN A 80 10.10 3.03 10.03
CA GLN A 80 9.74 4.29 9.39
C GLN A 80 8.75 5.00 10.32
N ASN A 81 9.23 5.90 11.19
CA ASN A 81 8.39 6.70 12.09
C ASN A 81 7.55 7.73 11.31
N VAL A 82 6.57 7.25 10.55
CA VAL A 82 5.65 8.08 9.77
C VAL A 82 4.47 8.45 10.65
N LEU A 83 4.21 9.75 10.79
CA LEU A 83 3.02 10.22 11.50
C LEU A 83 1.78 9.81 10.69
N GLU A 84 0.77 9.21 11.35
CA GLU A 84 -0.45 8.73 10.70
C GLU A 84 -1.15 9.81 9.84
N LYS A 85 -1.07 11.07 10.28
CA LYS A 85 -1.58 12.24 9.55
C LYS A 85 -0.99 12.43 8.15
N SER A 86 0.19 11.86 7.89
CA SER A 86 0.87 11.92 6.59
C SER A 86 0.23 10.98 5.56
N LEU A 87 -0.60 10.03 6.02
CA LEU A 87 -1.39 9.11 5.19
C LEU A 87 -2.84 9.60 5.02
N SER A 88 -3.06 10.92 5.05
CA SER A 88 -4.41 11.52 4.96
C SER A 88 -5.08 11.38 3.59
N ARG A 89 -4.33 10.98 2.55
CA ARG A 89 -4.81 10.80 1.16
C ARG A 89 -5.28 9.37 0.83
N PHE A 90 -5.61 8.57 1.84
CA PHE A 90 -6.22 7.24 1.67
C PHE A 90 -7.74 7.28 1.52
N ASP A 91 -8.32 8.47 1.60
CA ASP A 91 -9.74 8.69 1.39
C ASP A 91 -9.92 9.48 0.09
N LEU A 92 -10.97 9.14 -0.68
CA LEU A 92 -12.07 10.04 -1.05
C LEU A 92 -12.86 9.52 -2.27
N ASP A 93 -14.14 9.17 -2.05
CA ASP A 93 -15.28 9.72 -2.79
C ASP A 93 -16.60 9.51 -2.02
N ARG A 94 -17.53 10.43 -2.26
CA ARG A 94 -18.66 10.86 -1.41
C ARG A 94 -19.81 9.85 -1.26
N GLU A 95 -20.27 9.67 -0.01
CA GLU A 95 -21.64 9.98 0.45
C GLU A 95 -21.55 10.75 1.77
#